data_AF-A0AAU3EZT4-F1
#
_entry.id   AF-A0AAU3EZT4-F1
#
_cell.length_a   1.000
_cell.length_b   1.000
_cell.length_c   1.000
_cell.angle_alpha   90.00
_cell.angle_beta   90.00
_cell.angle_gamma   90.00
#
_symmetry.space_group_name_H-M   'P 1'
#
loop_
_entity.id
_entity.type
_entity.pdbx_description
1 polymer ?
#
loop_
_entity_poly.entity_id
_entity_poly.type
_entity_poly.pdbx_seq_one_letter_code
_entity_poly.pdbx_strand_id
1 'polypeptide(L)'
;MSENLPRLELLRFLRRVQEQQLQQTDRWIVQEEQHAAEQARAERLQPPKDPGWCVSYGIGADRRPIEVHIGDCGMAKHRKVVSQEDARRAIGEGVEACQFCRPDTALGLL
;
A
#
# COMPACT_ATOMS: atom_id res chain seq x y z
N MET A 1 58.59 0.05 18.58
CA MET A 1 59.00 1.35 19.14
C MET A 1 57.85 2.31 18.92
N SER A 2 56.98 2.46 19.91
CA SER A 2 55.82 3.36 19.80
C SER A 2 56.30 4.80 19.96
N GLU A 3 56.37 5.51 18.85
CA GLU A 3 56.58 6.95 18.80
C GLU A 3 55.40 7.62 19.52
N ASN A 4 55.71 8.37 20.58
CA ASN A 4 54.72 8.93 21.49
C ASN A 4 54.09 10.15 20.80
N LEU A 5 53.10 9.92 19.94
CA LEU A 5 52.36 10.98 19.27
C LEU A 5 51.84 11.96 20.33
N PRO A 6 52.15 13.27 20.21
CA PRO A 6 51.74 14.24 21.21
C PRO A 6 50.21 14.23 21.33
N ARG A 7 49.70 14.22 22.57
CA ARG A 7 48.27 14.09 22.89
C ARG A 7 47.36 14.99 22.04
N LEU A 8 47.84 16.18 21.67
CA LEU A 8 47.12 17.11 20.79
C LEU A 8 46.82 16.53 19.41
N GLU A 9 47.74 15.78 18.81
CA GLU A 9 47.55 15.15 17.49
C GLU A 9 46.54 14.02 17.54
N LEU A 10 46.57 13.21 18.60
CA LEU A 10 45.57 12.17 18.84
C LEU A 10 44.16 12.76 19.00
N LEU A 11 44.03 13.87 19.73
CA LEU A 11 42.74 14.56 19.86
C LEU A 11 42.26 15.16 18.54
N ARG A 12 43.17 15.73 17.74
CA ARG A 12 42.83 16.23 16.39
C ARG A 12 42.40 15.10 15.45
N PHE A 13 43.05 13.95 15.53
CA PHE A 13 42.67 12.75 14.78
C PHE A 13 41.29 12.25 15.21
N LEU A 14 41.06 12.08 16.51
CA LEU A 14 39.78 11.65 17.05
C LEU A 14 38.65 12.59 16.63
N ARG A 15 38.87 13.91 16.65
CA ARG A 15 37.90 14.90 16.19
C ARG A 15 37.48 14.65 14.74
N ARG A 16 38.43 14.41 13.83
CA ARG A 16 38.12 14.11 12.42
C ARG A 16 37.31 12.82 12.26
N VAL A 17 37.65 11.79 13.03
CA VAL A 17 36.88 10.53 13.04
C VAL A 17 35.45 10.77 13.50
N GLN A 18 35.27 11.53 14.58
CA GLN A 18 33.94 11.89 15.10
C GLN A 18 33.14 12.71 14.09
N GLU A 19 33.76 13.68 13.41
CA GLU A 19 33.11 14.45 12.35
C GLU A 19 32.65 13.55 11.20
N GLN A 20 33.48 12.59 10.78
CA GLN A 20 33.10 11.63 9.74
C GLN A 20 31.93 10.72 10.20
N GLN A 21 31.95 10.27 11.46
CA GLN A 21 30.88 9.46 12.02
C GLN A 21 29.57 10.24 12.11
N LEU A 22 29.60 11.50 12.55
CA LEU A 22 28.44 12.38 12.57
C LEU A 22 27.86 12.56 11.17
N GLN A 23 28.70 12.88 10.18
CA GLN A 23 28.26 12.99 8.78
C GLN A 23 27.63 11.69 8.26
N GLN A 24 28.12 10.53 8.69
CA GLN A 24 27.52 9.25 8.34
C GLN A 24 26.14 9.09 8.98
N THR A 25 26.00 9.40 10.27
CA THR A 25 24.72 9.38 10.97
C THR A 25 23.71 10.33 10.35
N ASP A 26 24.11 11.55 10.00
CA ASP A 26 23.23 12.53 9.36
C ASP A 26 22.67 12.00 8.02
N ARG A 27 23.49 11.30 7.23
CA ARG A 27 23.03 10.65 5.99
C ARG A 27 21.99 9.56 6.26
N TRP A 28 22.18 8.75 7.31
CA TRP A 28 21.20 7.74 7.68
C TRP A 28 19.89 8.36 8.16
N ILE A 29 19.95 9.45 8.93
CA ILE A 29 18.76 10.18 9.36
C ILE A 29 17.96 10.65 8.15
N VAL A 30 18.61 11.31 7.19
CA VAL A 30 17.94 11.79 5.97
C VAL A 30 17.30 10.63 5.19
N GLN A 31 17.97 9.49 5.09
CA GLN A 31 17.42 8.31 4.42
C GLN A 31 16.18 7.76 5.15
N GLU A 32 16.23 7.69 6.48
CA GLU A 32 15.12 7.20 7.28
C GLU A 32 13.91 8.15 7.22
N GLU A 33 14.17 9.47 7.26
CA GLU A 33 13.13 10.49 7.09
C GLU A 33 12.45 10.40 5.72
N GLN A 34 13.22 10.12 4.66
CA GLN A 34 12.66 9.90 3.32
C GLN A 34 11.77 8.66 3.29
N HIS A 35 12.22 7.53 3.85
CA HIS A 35 11.42 6.32 3.93
C HIS A 35 10.13 6.53 4.73
N ALA A 36 10.21 7.19 5.89
CA ALA A 36 9.04 7.51 6.70
C ALA A 36 8.06 8.44 5.95
N ALA A 37 8.57 9.43 5.21
CA ALA A 37 7.75 10.32 4.40
C ALA A 37 7.06 9.59 3.25
N GLU A 38 7.75 8.65 2.60
CA GLU A 38 7.18 7.78 1.57
C GLU A 38 6.09 6.88 2.11
N GLN A 39 6.31 6.24 3.27
CA GLN A 39 5.30 5.42 3.94
C GLN A 39 4.07 6.24 4.31
N ALA A 40 4.25 7.41 4.92
CA ALA A 40 3.14 8.30 5.25
C ALA A 40 2.38 8.79 4.00
N ARG A 41 3.07 8.98 2.87
CA ARG A 41 2.41 9.28 1.58
C ARG A 41 1.63 8.08 1.06
N ALA A 42 2.20 6.89 1.14
CA ALA A 42 1.54 5.65 0.72
C ALA A 42 0.27 5.40 1.55
N GLU A 43 0.32 5.58 2.87
CA GLU A 43 -0.84 5.47 3.76
C GLU A 43 -1.92 6.50 3.43
N ARG A 44 -1.55 7.77 3.19
CA ARG A 44 -2.50 8.82 2.78
C ARG A 44 -3.15 8.56 1.42
N LEU A 45 -2.42 7.93 0.51
CA LEU A 45 -2.89 7.56 -0.83
C LEU A 45 -3.57 6.19 -0.84
N GLN A 46 -3.54 5.46 0.26
CA GLN A 46 -4.17 4.15 0.37
C GLN A 46 -5.69 4.36 0.30
N PRO A 47 -6.38 3.78 -0.69
CA PRO A 47 -7.84 3.83 -0.74
C PRO A 47 -8.41 3.27 0.58
N PRO A 48 -9.58 3.76 1.04
CA PRO A 48 -10.25 3.21 2.21
C PRO A 48 -10.30 1.69 2.09
N LYS A 49 -9.96 1.00 3.19
CA LYS A 49 -9.76 -0.45 3.26
C LYS A 49 -10.99 -1.30 2.91
N ASP A 50 -12.11 -0.67 2.60
CA ASP A 50 -13.37 -1.33 2.34
C ASP A 50 -14.12 -0.65 1.20
N PRO A 51 -13.88 -1.03 -0.06
CA PRO A 51 -14.81 -0.72 -1.12
C PRO A 51 -15.92 -1.76 -1.00
N GLY A 52 -16.88 -1.55 -0.08
CA GLY A 52 -17.84 -2.56 0.39
C GLY A 52 -18.35 -3.56 -0.67
N TRP A 53 -18.45 -3.14 -1.95
CA TRP A 53 -18.76 -4.01 -3.07
C TRP A 53 -18.01 -3.58 -4.34
N CYS A 54 -17.67 -4.54 -5.21
CA CYS A 54 -17.14 -4.24 -6.53
C CYS A 54 -17.71 -5.17 -7.62
N VAL A 55 -17.66 -4.70 -8.87
CA VAL A 55 -18.11 -5.45 -10.05
C VAL A 55 -16.93 -5.64 -10.99
N SER A 56 -16.69 -6.89 -11.40
CA SER A 56 -15.71 -7.26 -12.42
C SER A 56 -16.29 -7.11 -13.82
N TYR A 57 -15.44 -6.69 -14.75
CA TYR A 57 -15.84 -6.40 -16.12
C TYR A 57 -15.01 -7.18 -17.15
N GLY A 58 -15.62 -7.47 -18.29
CA GLY A 58 -14.94 -8.10 -19.42
C GLY A 58 -13.89 -7.20 -20.08
N ILE A 59 -12.97 -7.83 -20.82
CA ILE A 59 -11.86 -7.18 -21.53
C ILE A 59 -12.32 -6.60 -22.89
N GLY A 60 -13.54 -6.91 -23.34
CA GLY A 60 -14.12 -6.42 -24.59
C GLY A 60 -14.42 -4.92 -24.61
N ALA A 61 -14.61 -4.35 -25.80
CA ALA A 61 -14.92 -2.94 -25.99
C ALA A 61 -16.23 -2.51 -25.31
N ASP A 62 -17.17 -3.45 -25.12
CA ASP A 62 -18.44 -3.24 -24.44
C ASP A 62 -18.35 -3.32 -22.91
N ARG A 63 -17.21 -3.78 -22.36
CA ARG A 63 -16.91 -3.95 -20.93
C ARG A 63 -18.16 -4.33 -20.14
N ARG A 64 -18.77 -5.48 -20.47
CA ARG A 64 -19.97 -5.93 -19.76
C ARG A 64 -19.65 -6.33 -18.32
N PRO A 65 -20.56 -6.07 -17.36
CA PRO A 65 -20.47 -6.64 -16.02
C PRO A 65 -20.47 -8.17 -16.10
N ILE A 66 -19.57 -8.82 -15.37
CA ILE A 66 -19.48 -10.28 -15.35
C ILE A 66 -19.88 -10.81 -13.99
N GLU A 67 -19.24 -10.30 -12.94
CA GLU A 67 -19.35 -10.89 -11.60
C GLU A 67 -19.30 -9.80 -10.52
N VAL A 68 -20.17 -9.89 -9.52
CA VAL A 68 -20.19 -9.04 -8.33
C VAL A 68 -19.32 -9.68 -7.25
N HIS A 69 -18.63 -8.86 -6.45
CA HIS A 69 -17.73 -9.28 -5.38
C HIS A 69 -17.86 -8.41 -4.14
N ILE A 70 -17.43 -8.94 -3.00
CA ILE A 70 -17.24 -8.19 -1.74
C ILE A 70 -15.86 -7.56 -1.74
N GLY A 71 -15.79 -6.27 -1.38
CA GLY A 71 -14.53 -5.63 -1.02
C GLY A 71 -13.45 -5.73 -2.10
N ASP A 72 -12.28 -6.21 -1.68
CA ASP A 72 -11.07 -6.34 -2.48
C ASP A 72 -10.82 -7.77 -2.98
N CYS A 73 -11.86 -8.62 -3.03
CA CYS A 73 -11.80 -10.04 -3.45
C CYS A 73 -10.73 -10.30 -4.53
N GLY A 74 -9.79 -11.20 -4.23
CA GLY A 74 -8.65 -11.51 -5.10
C GLY A 74 -9.03 -12.11 -6.46
N MET A 75 -10.27 -12.55 -6.63
CA MET A 75 -10.80 -13.04 -7.91
C MET A 75 -11.30 -11.91 -8.81
N ALA A 76 -11.54 -10.72 -8.26
CA ALA A 76 -12.09 -9.60 -9.01
C ALA A 76 -11.06 -9.04 -10.00
N LYS A 77 -11.42 -9.01 -11.29
CA LYS A 77 -10.57 -8.50 -12.38
C LYS A 77 -11.23 -7.31 -13.05
N HIS A 78 -10.43 -6.31 -13.42
CA HIS A 78 -10.91 -5.07 -14.04
C HIS A 78 -12.07 -4.44 -13.26
N ARG A 79 -11.94 -4.43 -11.93
CA ARG A 79 -13.04 -4.12 -11.01
C ARG A 79 -13.35 -2.63 -10.91
N LYS A 80 -14.63 -2.31 -10.74
CA LYS A 80 -15.11 -0.98 -10.34
C LYS A 80 -15.79 -1.09 -8.98
N VAL A 81 -15.46 -0.19 -8.06
CA VAL A 81 -16.14 -0.07 -6.77
C VAL A 81 -17.56 0.43 -7.00
N VAL A 82 -18.52 -0.18 -6.31
CA VAL A 82 -19.94 0.17 -6.39
C VAL A 82 -20.55 0.25 -5.00
N SER A 83 -21.71 0.92 -4.89
CA SER A 83 -22.47 0.92 -3.65
C SER A 83 -23.12 -0.44 -3.38
N GLN A 84 -23.56 -0.68 -2.14
CA GLN A 84 -24.31 -1.88 -1.79
C GLN A 84 -25.61 -2.03 -2.59
N GLU A 85 -26.30 -0.92 -2.86
CA GLU A 85 -27.53 -0.89 -3.65
C GLU A 85 -27.25 -1.24 -5.11
N ASP A 86 -26.17 -0.71 -5.68
CA ASP A 86 -25.75 -1.04 -7.04
C ASP A 86 -25.34 -2.50 -7.18
N ALA A 87 -24.68 -3.07 -6.15
CA ALA A 87 -24.34 -4.49 -6.10
C ALA A 87 -25.60 -5.36 -6.06
N ARG A 88 -26.61 -5.00 -5.24
CA ARG A 88 -27.90 -5.69 -5.23
C ARG A 88 -28.60 -5.60 -6.58
N ARG A 89 -28.61 -4.41 -7.17
CA ARG A 89 -29.24 -4.19 -8.48
C ARG A 89 -28.55 -5.01 -9.58
N ALA A 90 -27.21 -5.03 -9.61
CA ALA A 90 -26.46 -5.82 -10.58
C ALA A 90 -26.79 -7.32 -10.50
N ILE A 91 -26.85 -7.89 -9.29
CA ILE A 91 -27.26 -9.28 -9.11
C ILE A 91 -28.72 -9.48 -9.57
N GLY A 92 -29.62 -8.56 -9.22
CA GLY A 92 -31.01 -8.58 -9.68
C GLY A 92 -31.19 -8.45 -11.20
N GLU A 93 -30.25 -7.77 -11.88
CA GLU A 93 -30.19 -7.63 -13.34
C GLU A 93 -29.52 -8.83 -14.03
N GLY A 94 -29.09 -9.85 -13.27
CA GLY A 94 -28.54 -11.11 -13.79
C GLY A 94 -27.02 -11.17 -13.86
N VAL A 95 -26.29 -10.24 -13.24
CA VAL A 95 -24.84 -10.34 -13.07
C VAL A 95 -24.53 -11.41 -12.02
N GLU A 96 -23.61 -12.30 -12.32
CA GLU A 96 -23.31 -13.44 -11.44
C GLU A 96 -22.69 -12.96 -10.10
N ALA A 97 -23.02 -13.65 -9.02
CA ALA A 97 -22.39 -13.42 -7.72
C ALA A 97 -21.15 -14.31 -7.59
N CYS A 98 -20.03 -13.73 -7.13
CA CYS A 98 -18.80 -14.49 -6.98
C CYS A 98 -18.95 -15.66 -6.02
N GLN A 99 -18.74 -16.87 -6.53
CA GLN A 99 -18.86 -18.11 -5.75
C GLN A 99 -17.91 -18.18 -4.54
N PHE A 100 -16.78 -17.46 -4.59
CA PHE A 100 -15.76 -17.50 -3.54
C PHE A 100 -16.07 -16.56 -2.38
N CYS A 101 -16.51 -15.33 -2.66
CA CYS A 101 -16.83 -14.35 -1.61
C CYS A 101 -18.32 -14.26 -1.29
N ARG A 102 -19.19 -14.88 -2.10
CA ARG A 102 -20.65 -14.99 -1.89
C ARG A 102 -21.34 -13.67 -1.53
N PRO A 103 -21.25 -12.66 -2.42
CA PRO A 103 -21.85 -11.36 -2.17
C PRO A 103 -23.38 -11.40 -2.13
N ASP A 104 -24.00 -12.30 -2.88
CA ASP A 104 -25.44 -12.59 -2.83
C ASP A 104 -25.94 -12.91 -1.41
N THR A 105 -25.24 -13.80 -0.69
CA THR A 105 -25.54 -14.14 0.71
C THR A 105 -25.34 -12.94 1.62
N ALA A 106 -24.21 -12.24 1.47
CA ALA A 106 -23.89 -11.10 2.31
C ALA A 106 -24.86 -9.92 2.09
N LEU A 107 -25.47 -9.84 0.91
CA LEU A 107 -26.50 -8.86 0.56
C LEU A 107 -27.92 -9.30 0.96
N GLY A 108 -28.11 -10.56 1.35
CA GLY A 108 -29.40 -11.16 1.74
C GLY A 108 -30.31 -11.49 0.56
N LEU A 109 -29.74 -11.85 -0.60
CA LEU A 109 -30.48 -12.17 -1.83
C LEU A 109 -30.73 -13.68 -2.02
N LEU A 110 -30.09 -14.52 -1.20
CA LEU A 110 -30.23 -15.98 -1.17
C LEU A 110 -30.62 -16.48 0.22
#